data_AF-A0A661ITN9-F1
#
_entry.id   AF-A0A661ITN9-F1
#
_cell.length_a   1.000
_cell.length_b   1.000
_cell.length_c   1.000
_cell.angle_alpha   90.00
_cell.angle_beta   90.00
_cell.angle_gamma   90.00
#
_symmetry.space_group_name_H-M   'P 1'
#
loop_
_entity.id
_entity.type
_entity.pdbx_description
1 polymer ?
#
loop_
_entity_poly.entity_id
_entity_poly.type
_entity_poly.pdbx_seq_one_letter_code
_entity_poly.pdbx_strand_id
1 'polypeptide(L)'
;MDLIAISQSTVKIILLLGLPSLIVSMVIGLIISIFQAVTQISDASLSFVPKMIIVSIFIVISLPWIGDNIEVYTLGLWDMIIVFGKE
;
A
#
# COMPACT_ATOMS: atom_id res chain seq x y z
N MET A 1 -1.74 -22.91 18.95
CA MET A 1 -1.38 -21.75 18.12
C MET A 1 -1.69 -22.10 16.69
N ASP A 2 -2.80 -21.58 16.15
CA ASP A 2 -3.22 -21.96 14.81
C ASP A 2 -2.42 -21.14 13.79
N LEU A 3 -1.59 -21.82 13.00
CA LEU A 3 -0.90 -21.25 11.84
C LEU A 3 -1.85 -20.42 10.95
N ILE A 4 -3.12 -20.83 10.93
CA ILE A 4 -4.24 -20.16 10.25
C ILE A 4 -4.45 -18.74 10.78
N ALA A 5 -4.36 -18.49 12.09
CA ALA A 5 -4.55 -17.16 12.68
C ALA A 5 -3.42 -16.19 12.30
N ILE A 6 -2.19 -16.68 12.24
CA ILE A 6 -1.02 -15.90 11.78
C ILE A 6 -1.18 -15.56 10.29
N SER A 7 -1.59 -16.56 9.48
CA SER A 7 -1.86 -16.36 8.05
C SER A 7 -2.97 -15.32 7.81
N GLN A 8 -4.09 -15.40 8.54
CA GLN A 8 -5.17 -14.42 8.44
C GLN A 8 -4.69 -13.00 8.83
N SER A 9 -3.91 -12.89 9.91
CA SER A 9 -3.34 -11.60 10.34
C SER A 9 -2.38 -11.03 9.31
N THR A 10 -1.58 -11.89 8.67
CA THR A 10 -0.67 -11.52 7.58
C THR A 10 -1.44 -10.96 6.38
N VAL A 11 -2.48 -11.65 5.93
CA VAL A 11 -3.32 -11.19 4.80
C VAL A 11 -4.00 -9.87 5.15
N LYS A 12 -4.51 -9.74 6.38
CA LYS A 12 -5.18 -8.53 6.85
C LYS A 12 -4.24 -7.33 6.83
N ILE A 13 -3.00 -7.47 7.28
CA ILE A 13 -2.06 -6.35 7.28
C ILE A 13 -1.61 -5.98 5.87
N ILE A 14 -1.36 -6.95 4.98
CA ILE A 14 -1.03 -6.68 3.57
C ILE A 14 -2.17 -5.92 2.90
N LEU A 15 -3.42 -6.34 3.14
CA LEU A 15 -4.59 -5.67 2.61
C LEU A 15 -4.72 -4.24 3.16
N LEU A 16 -4.57 -4.07 4.47
CA LEU A 16 -4.60 -2.75 5.12
C LEU A 16 -3.57 -1.83 4.49
N LEU A 17 -2.31 -2.27 4.42
CA LEU A 17 -1.19 -1.52 3.86
C LEU A 17 -1.38 -1.17 2.38
N GLY A 18 -1.98 -2.06 1.60
CA GLY A 18 -2.25 -1.87 0.17
C GLY A 18 -3.47 -0.99 -0.13
N LEU A 19 -4.47 -0.92 0.76
CA LEU A 19 -5.70 -0.15 0.54
C LEU A 19 -5.48 1.33 0.22
N PRO A 20 -4.71 2.11 1.01
CA PRO A 20 -4.55 3.55 0.74
C PRO A 20 -3.80 3.82 -0.57
N SER A 21 -2.80 3.00 -0.92
CA SER A 21 -2.10 3.13 -2.21
C SER A 21 -2.97 2.76 -3.40
N LEU A 22 -3.83 1.75 -3.25
CA LEU A 22 -4.80 1.37 -4.26
C LEU A 22 -5.80 2.49 -4.53
N ILE A 23 -6.43 3.02 -3.48
CA ILE A 23 -7.44 4.09 -3.58
C ILE A 23 -6.84 5.31 -4.27
N VAL A 24 -5.64 5.72 -3.87
CA VAL A 24 -5.02 6.92 -4.43
C VAL A 24 -4.58 6.71 -5.88
N SER A 25 -4.00 5.55 -6.21
CA SER A 25 -3.71 5.18 -7.59
C SER A 25 -4.96 5.19 -8.48
N MET A 26 -6.08 4.68 -7.98
CA MET A 26 -7.36 4.68 -8.70
C MET A 26 -7.89 6.09 -8.95
N VAL A 27 -7.92 6.95 -7.92
CA VAL A 27 -8.42 8.33 -8.03
C VAL A 27 -7.56 9.13 -9.02
N ILE A 28 -6.23 9.07 -8.87
CA ILE A 28 -5.31 9.78 -9.76
C ILE A 28 -5.41 9.24 -11.19
N GLY A 29 -5.46 7.91 -11.34
CA GLY A 29 -5.59 7.27 -12.65
C GLY A 29 -6.86 7.70 -13.38
N LEU A 30 -7.97 7.85 -12.66
CA LEU A 30 -9.25 8.30 -13.18
C LEU A 30 -9.24 9.79 -13.56
N ILE A 31 -8.62 10.65 -12.73
CA ILE A 31 -8.47 12.07 -13.05
C ILE A 31 -7.67 12.22 -14.35
N ILE A 32 -6.52 11.55 -14.46
CA ILE A 32 -5.66 11.66 -15.63
C ILE A 32 -6.32 11.06 -16.87
N SER A 33 -7.13 10.00 -16.76
CA SER A 33 -7.86 9.45 -17.91
C SER A 33 -8.96 10.38 -18.42
N ILE A 34 -9.66 11.08 -17.53
CA ILE A 34 -10.64 12.10 -17.91
C ILE A 34 -9.97 13.27 -18.62
N PHE A 35 -8.84 13.77 -18.09
CA PHE A 35 -8.10 14.86 -18.73
C PHE A 35 -7.65 14.48 -20.15
N GLN A 36 -7.09 13.28 -20.32
CA GLN A 36 -6.73 12.77 -21.65
C GLN A 36 -7.93 12.70 -22.60
N ALA A 37 -9.08 12.25 -22.11
CA ALA A 37 -10.30 12.12 -22.91
C ALA A 37 -10.88 13.50 -23.32
N VAL A 38 -10.90 14.48 -22.40
CA VAL A 38 -11.48 15.81 -22.64
C VAL A 38 -10.65 16.62 -23.62
N THR A 39 -9.31 16.56 -23.57
CA THR A 39 -8.45 17.32 -24.48
C THR A 39 -8.19 16.64 -25.82
N GLN A 40 -8.71 15.42 -26.05
CA GLN A 40 -8.47 14.62 -27.26
C GLN A 40 -6.98 14.34 -27.55
N ILE A 41 -6.12 14.42 -26.54
CA ILE A 41 -4.67 14.17 -26.67
C ILE A 41 -4.42 12.72 -26.25
N SER A 42 -4.22 11.85 -27.25
CA SER A 42 -3.89 10.42 -27.06
C SER A 42 -2.37 10.17 -27.03
N ASP A 43 -1.59 11.13 -26.55
CA ASP A 43 -0.15 10.97 -26.43
C ASP A 43 0.20 10.29 -25.08
N ALA A 44 0.63 9.03 -25.15
CA ALA A 44 0.93 8.22 -23.98
C ALA A 44 2.07 8.80 -23.12
N SER A 45 2.95 9.62 -23.69
CA SER A 45 4.07 10.24 -22.97
C SER A 45 3.60 11.37 -22.04
N LEU A 46 2.57 12.12 -22.44
CA LEU A 46 2.03 13.24 -21.67
C LEU A 46 1.26 12.80 -20.43
N SER A 47 0.66 11.60 -20.45
CA SER A 47 -0.05 11.03 -19.30
C SER A 47 0.85 10.25 -18.35
N PHE A 48 2.01 9.81 -18.83
CA PHE A 48 2.97 9.04 -18.04
C PHE A 48 3.68 9.90 -17.01
N VAL A 49 4.16 11.10 -17.39
CA VAL A 49 4.97 11.97 -16.52
C VAL A 49 4.20 12.46 -15.30
N PRO A 50 2.99 13.06 -15.42
CA PRO A 50 2.23 13.52 -14.27
C PRO A 50 1.86 12.37 -13.33
N LYS A 51 1.47 11.21 -13.89
CA LYS A 51 1.12 10.02 -13.10
C LYS A 51 2.30 9.55 -12.25
N MET A 52 3.49 9.47 -12.83
CA MET A 52 4.70 9.01 -12.14
C MET A 52 5.08 9.92 -10.97
N ILE A 53 5.02 11.24 -11.16
CA ILE A 53 5.33 12.21 -10.10
C ILE A 53 4.35 12.05 -8.93
N ILE A 54 3.05 11.99 -9.22
CA ILE A 54 2.03 11.92 -8.17
C ILE A 54 2.13 10.59 -7.40
N VAL A 55 2.31 9.46 -8.09
CA VAL A 55 2.49 8.15 -7.44
C VAL A 55 3.76 8.12 -6.58
N SER A 56 4.87 8.72 -7.07
CA SER A 56 6.13 8.78 -6.32
C SER A 56 5.98 9.59 -5.03
N ILE A 57 5.34 10.76 -5.10
CA ILE A 57 5.03 11.57 -3.92
C ILE A 57 4.16 10.80 -2.94
N PHE A 58 3.14 10.09 -3.47
CA PHE A 58 2.24 9.33 -2.62
C PHE A 58 2.95 8.19 -1.87
N ILE A 59 3.87 7.47 -2.54
CA ILE A 59 4.69 6.45 -1.90
C ILE A 59 5.50 7.07 -0.75
N VAL A 60 6.18 8.19 -0.97
CA VAL A 60 6.98 8.85 0.08
C VAL A 60 6.11 9.27 1.28
N ILE A 61 4.88 9.71 1.05
CA ILE A 61 3.95 10.09 2.12
C ILE A 61 3.42 8.85 2.86
N SER A 62 3.25 7.71 2.18
CA SER A 62 2.74 6.49 2.81
C SER A 62 3.81 5.70 3.57
N LEU A 63 5.11 5.98 3.35
CA LEU A 63 6.23 5.30 4.01
C LEU A 63 6.14 5.26 5.55
N PRO A 64 5.92 6.37 6.28
CA PRO A 64 5.87 6.36 7.74
C PRO A 64 4.76 5.46 8.27
N TRP A 65 3.57 5.57 7.67
CA TRP A 65 2.42 4.77 8.06
C TRP A 65 2.62 3.28 7.78
N ILE A 66 3.24 2.91 6.66
CA ILE A 66 3.62 1.52 6.39
C ILE A 66 4.62 1.01 7.43
N GLY A 67 5.59 1.85 7.80
CA GLY A 67 6.58 1.56 8.85
C GLY A 67 5.93 1.21 10.19
N ASP A 68 5.06 2.09 10.69
CA ASP A 68 4.38 1.92 11.98
C ASP A 68 3.59 0.60 12.05
N ASN A 69 2.87 0.26 10.98
CA ASN A 69 2.06 -0.96 10.91
C ASN A 69 2.93 -2.22 10.87
N ILE A 70 4.02 -2.20 10.11
CA ILE A 70 4.97 -3.33 10.05
C ILE A 70 5.64 -3.54 11.40
N GLU A 71 6.07 -2.47 12.07
CA GLU A 71 6.70 -2.54 13.39
C GLU A 71 5.77 -3.21 14.42
N VAL A 72 4.52 -2.76 14.51
CA VAL A 72 3.51 -3.36 15.41
C VAL A 72 3.30 -4.84 15.12
N TYR A 73 3.26 -5.23 13.84
CA TYR A 73 3.11 -6.62 13.45
C TYR A 73 4.34 -7.47 13.79
N THR A 74 5.54 -6.95 13.55
CA THR A 74 6.80 -7.62 13.88
C THR A 74 6.94 -7.83 15.38
N LEU A 75 6.61 -6.84 16.20
CA LEU A 75 6.62 -6.97 17.66
C LEU A 75 5.63 -8.03 18.14
N GLY A 76 4.42 -8.06 17.57
CA GLY A 76 3.43 -9.09 17.88
C GLY A 76 3.89 -10.52 17.54
N LEU A 77 4.62 -10.69 16.43
CA LEU A 77 5.23 -11.97 16.08
C LEU A 77 6.39 -12.34 17.03
N TRP A 78 7.20 -11.35 17.42
CA TRP A 78 8.32 -11.55 18.32
C TRP A 78 7.87 -12.03 19.71
N ASP A 79 6.81 -11.43 20.25
CA ASP A 79 6.21 -11.85 21.52
C ASP A 79 5.70 -13.30 21.45
N MET A 80 5.08 -13.70 20.34
CA MET A 80 4.64 -15.08 20.14
C MET A 80 5.81 -16.08 20.15
N ILE A 81 6.97 -15.70 19.58
CA ILE A 81 8.17 -16.56 19.57
C ILE A 81 8.75 -16.69 20.98
N ILE A 82 8.87 -15.59 21.73
CA ILE A 82 9.43 -15.62 23.09
C ILE A 82 8.57 -16.50 24.01
N VAL A 83 7.24 -16.42 23.91
CA VAL A 83 6.33 -17.26 24.70
C VAL A 83 6.55 -18.74 24.42
N PHE A 84 6.78 -19.12 23.15
CA PHE A 84 7.03 -20.51 22.77
C PHE A 84 8.40 -21.02 23.24
N GLY A 85 9.41 -20.15 23.30
CA GLY A 85 10.74 -20.52 23.83
C GLY A 85 10.82 -20.63 25.35
N LYS A 86 9.72 -20.33 26.05
CA LYS A 86 9.65 -20.35 27.52
C LYS A 86 8.95 -21.61 28.09
N GLU A 87 8.48 -22.50 27.22
CA GLU A 87 8.05 -23.88 27.54
C GLU A 87 9.12 -24.90 27.13
#